data_AF-A0A3M2E7B7-F1
#
_entry.id   AF-A0A3M2E7B7-F1
#
_cell.length_a   1.000
_cell.length_b   1.000
_cell.length_c   1.000
_cell.angle_alpha   90.00
_cell.angle_beta   90.00
_cell.angle_gamma   90.00
#
_symmetry.space_group_name_H-M   'P 1'
#
loop_
_entity.id
_entity.type
_entity.pdbx_description
1 polymer ?
#
loop_
_entity_poly.entity_id
_entity_poly.type
_entity_poly.pdbx_seq_one_letter_code
_entity_poly.pdbx_strand_id
1 'polypeptide(L)' 'MKKTVLITGATDGIGLLAARMLARKGHRVLAHGRSDA' A
#
# COMPACT_ATOMS: atom_id res chain seq x y z
N MET A 1 16.60 1.94 4.64
CA MET A 1 16.47 3.16 3.81
C MET A 1 15.00 3.42 3.52
N LYS A 2 14.52 4.66 3.71
CA LYS A 2 13.14 5.06 3.38
C LYS A 2 12.96 5.12 1.87
N LYS A 3 11.81 4.63 1.38
CA LYS A 3 11.44 4.66 -0.06
C LYS A 3 10.01 5.14 -0.19
N THR A 4 9.65 5.66 -1.37
CA THR A 4 8.25 5.86 -1.76
C THR A 4 7.82 4.68 -2.62
N VAL A 5 6.69 4.06 -2.30
CA VAL A 5 6.17 2.85 -2.99
C VAL A 5 4.71 3.07 -3.38
N LEU A 6 4.35 2.79 -4.63
CA LEU A 6 2.97 2.72 -5.11
C LEU A 6 2.52 1.26 -5.15
N ILE A 7 1.39 0.96 -4.52
CA ILE A 7 0.75 -0.36 -4.60
C ILE A 7 -0.64 -0.15 -5.19
N THR A 8 -0.91 -0.79 -6.32
CA THR A 8 -2.25 -0.86 -6.94
C THR A 8 -2.99 -2.10 -6.44
N GLY A 9 -4.33 -2.08 -6.47
CA GLY A 9 -5.14 -3.15 -5.89
C GLY A 9 -5.00 -3.25 -4.37
N ALA A 10 -4.77 -2.11 -3.69
CA ALA A 10 -4.48 -2.06 -2.26
C ALA A 10 -5.73 -1.96 -1.36
N THR A 11 -6.94 -2.13 -1.92
CA THR A 11 -8.19 -2.06 -1.14
C THR A 11 -8.33 -3.23 -0.17
N ASP A 12 -7.87 -4.43 -0.54
CA ASP A 12 -7.96 -5.63 0.29
C ASP A 12 -6.84 -6.65 -0.05
N GLY A 13 -6.86 -7.81 0.61
CA GLY A 13 -6.05 -8.98 0.32
C GLY A 13 -4.54 -8.71 0.42
N ILE A 14 -3.79 -9.29 -0.52
CA ILE A 14 -2.32 -9.22 -0.53
C ILE A 14 -1.84 -7.77 -0.73
N GLY A 15 -2.55 -6.98 -1.54
CA GLY A 15 -2.21 -5.57 -1.77
C GLY A 15 -2.26 -4.75 -0.48
N LEU A 16 -3.33 -4.90 0.31
CA LEU A 16 -3.48 -4.24 1.61
C LEU A 16 -2.44 -4.72 2.62
N LEU A 17 -2.18 -6.03 2.68
CA LEU A 17 -1.17 -6.59 3.59
C LEU A 17 0.23 -6.04 3.27
N ALA A 18 0.62 -6.05 1.99
CA ALA A 18 1.91 -5.52 1.54
C ALA A 18 2.05 -4.03 1.86
N ALA A 19 1.01 -3.23 1.62
CA ALA A 19 0.99 -1.81 1.95
C ALA A 19 1.23 -1.56 3.43
N ARG A 20 0.52 -2.29 4.30
CA ARG A 20 0.71 -2.21 5.76
C ARG A 20 2.09 -2.65 6.20
N MET A 21 2.64 -3.71 5.62
CA MET A 21 3.99 -4.17 5.94
C MET A 21 5.07 -3.15 5.57
N LEU A 22 4.99 -2.55 4.38
CA LEU A 22 5.95 -1.55 3.94
C LEU A 22 5.81 -0.24 4.72
N ALA A 23 4.58 0.18 5.05
CA ALA A 23 4.35 1.34 5.90
C ALA A 23 4.94 1.14 7.31
N ARG A 24 4.74 -0.03 7.93
CA ARG A 24 5.34 -0.38 9.24
C ARG A 24 6.87 -0.39 9.21
N LYS A 25 7.49 -0.68 8.07
CA LYS A 25 8.95 -0.57 7.87
C LYS A 25 9.45 0.87 7.66
N GLY A 26 8.56 1.87 7.73
CA GLY A 26 8.90 3.29 7.62
C GLY A 26 8.94 3.84 6.19
N HIS A 27 8.48 3.07 5.19
CA HIS A 27 8.35 3.56 3.82
C HIS A 27 7.13 4.48 3.66
N ARG A 28 7.21 5.44 2.74
CA ARG A 28 6.05 6.21 2.30
C ARG A 28 5.28 5.36 1.29
N VAL A 29 4.07 4.96 1.62
CA VAL A 29 3.25 4.07 0.77
C VAL A 29 2.08 4.86 0.20
N LEU A 30 1.93 4.83 -1.12
CA LEU A 30 0.74 5.26 -1.85
C LEU A 30 -0.08 4.00 -2.14
N ALA A 31 -1.17 3.80 -1.40
CA ALA A 31 -2.08 2.69 -1.61
C ALA A 31 -3.19 3.15 -2.58
N HIS A 32 -3.21 2.58 -3.78
CA HIS A 32 -4.21 2.87 -4.79
C HIS A 32 -5.14 1.67 -4.97
N GLY A 33 -6.44 1.96 -5.00
CA GLY A 33 -7.50 0.99 -5.21
C GLY A 33 -8.73 1.68 -5.77
N ARG A 34 -9.75 0.87 -6.05
CA ARG A 34 -11.09 1.35 -6.39
C ARG A 34 -11.96 1.25 -5.13
N SER A 35 -12.82 2.24 -4.96
CA SER A 35 -14.04 2.12 -4.15
C SER A 35 -15.23 2.08 -5.10
N ASP A 36 -16.39 1.67 -4.60
CA ASP A 36 -17.64 1.86 -5.35
C ASP A 36 -17.85 3.35 -5.65
N ALA A 37 -18.57 3.63 -6.74
CA ALA A 37 -18.87 4.98 -7.24
C ALA A 37 -20.00 5.64 -6.46
#